data_AF-A0A914QQI7-F1
#
_entry.id   AF-A0A914QQI7-F1
#
_cell.length_a   1.000
_cell.length_b   1.000
_cell.length_c   1.000
_cell.angle_alpha   90.00
_cell.angle_beta   90.00
_cell.angle_gamma   90.00
#
_symmetry.space_group_name_H-M   'P 1'
#
loop_
_entity.id
_entity.type
_entity.pdbx_description
1 polymer ?
#
loop_
_entity_poly.entity_id
_entity_poly.type
_entity_poly.pdbx_seq_one_letter_code
_entity_poly.pdbx_strand_id
1 'polypeptide(L)'
;MEIEKQHSVEIGVSDISPTMLTQTSQLPKCEYSIHKDSPHGALAKFAKVGDTLYHVWECPSALYSMLLHSCDATDGSGTTQMVVDEHGCSTDFWLFPQITYNDDLTVVMVESQAFNFPDKSSMTFNCQIKLCFKHDDCSEITK
;
A
#
# COMPACT_ATOMS: atom_id res chain seq x y z
N MET A 1 -69.12 24.35 -31.91
CA MET A 1 -68.50 23.45 -32.90
C MET A 1 -67.23 24.13 -33.38
N GLU A 2 -66.09 23.51 -33.07
CA GLU A 2 -64.74 23.61 -33.67
C GLU A 2 -63.91 24.90 -33.54
N ILE A 3 -62.58 24.91 -33.28
CA ILE A 3 -61.54 23.92 -32.88
C ILE A 3 -60.37 24.76 -32.29
N GLU A 4 -59.69 24.24 -31.27
CA GLU A 4 -58.43 24.75 -30.68
C GLU A 4 -57.25 24.72 -31.65
N LYS A 5 -56.29 25.63 -31.46
CA LYS A 5 -54.92 25.41 -31.96
C LYS A 5 -53.88 25.94 -30.98
N GLN A 6 -53.53 25.12 -29.99
CA GLN A 6 -52.35 25.33 -29.16
C GLN A 6 -51.19 24.50 -29.74
N HIS A 7 -50.10 25.20 -30.05
CA HIS A 7 -48.93 24.63 -30.73
C HIS A 7 -48.09 23.86 -29.72
N SER A 8 -48.07 22.53 -29.83
CA SER A 8 -47.20 21.67 -29.03
C SER A 8 -45.79 21.72 -29.59
N VAL A 9 -44.84 22.30 -28.86
CA VAL A 9 -43.40 22.14 -29.16
C VAL A 9 -42.95 20.88 -28.45
N GLU A 10 -42.69 19.83 -29.20
CA GLU A 10 -42.06 18.62 -28.68
C GLU A 10 -40.59 18.93 -28.37
N ILE A 11 -40.29 19.08 -27.07
CA ILE A 11 -38.91 19.13 -26.59
C ILE A 11 -38.40 17.69 -26.58
N GLY A 12 -37.63 17.32 -27.59
CA GLY A 12 -36.93 16.04 -27.66
C GLY A 12 -35.84 15.98 -26.58
N VAL A 13 -36.21 15.53 -25.38
CA VAL A 13 -35.24 15.15 -24.35
C VAL A 13 -34.60 13.85 -24.82
N SER A 14 -33.34 13.93 -25.26
CA SER A 14 -32.55 12.73 -25.55
C SER A 14 -32.17 12.10 -24.20
N ASP A 15 -32.64 10.87 -23.96
CA ASP A 15 -32.19 10.09 -22.81
C ASP A 15 -30.69 9.84 -22.94
N ILE A 16 -29.89 10.59 -22.18
CA ILE A 16 -28.47 10.29 -21.98
C ILE A 16 -28.39 8.98 -21.19
N SER A 17 -28.25 7.86 -21.90
CA SER A 17 -27.97 6.58 -21.25
C SER A 17 -26.63 6.70 -20.51
N PRO A 18 -26.58 6.54 -19.18
CA PRO A 18 -25.33 6.60 -18.45
C PRO A 18 -24.43 5.48 -18.98
N THR A 19 -23.29 5.87 -19.54
CA THR A 19 -22.25 4.89 -19.87
C THR A 19 -21.67 4.41 -18.55
N MET A 20 -21.93 3.15 -18.20
CA MET A 20 -21.27 2.51 -17.08
C MET A 20 -19.77 2.42 -17.40
N LEU A 21 -18.98 3.35 -16.87
CA LEU A 21 -17.52 3.27 -16.90
C LEU A 21 -17.08 2.13 -15.99
N THR A 22 -17.00 0.91 -16.53
CA THR A 22 -16.31 -0.20 -15.89
C THR A 22 -14.81 0.01 -16.05
N GLN A 23 -14.22 0.93 -15.26
CA GLN A 23 -12.78 1.07 -15.19
C GLN A 23 -12.21 -0.16 -14.46
N THR A 24 -11.98 -1.23 -15.22
CA THR A 24 -11.29 -2.43 -14.74
C THR A 24 -9.79 -2.17 -14.75
N SER A 25 -9.34 -1.24 -13.92
CA SER A 25 -7.91 -1.05 -13.69
C SER A 25 -7.38 -2.29 -12.97
N GLN A 26 -6.40 -2.97 -13.57
CA GLN A 26 -5.77 -4.13 -12.96
C GLN A 26 -4.95 -3.68 -11.74
N LEU A 27 -5.08 -4.40 -10.62
CA LEU A 27 -4.29 -4.14 -9.44
C LEU A 27 -2.80 -4.41 -9.75
N PRO A 28 -1.88 -3.56 -9.28
CA PRO A 28 -0.45 -3.77 -9.49
C PRO A 28 0.03 -5.00 -8.73
N LYS A 29 1.05 -5.66 -9.28
CA LYS A 29 1.76 -6.69 -8.55
C LYS A 29 2.69 -6.01 -7.54
N CYS A 30 2.54 -6.38 -6.27
CA CYS A 30 3.39 -5.90 -5.20
C CYS A 30 4.41 -6.96 -4.80
N GLU A 31 5.64 -6.54 -4.52
CA GLU A 31 6.72 -7.41 -4.03
C GLU A 31 7.31 -6.85 -2.73
N TYR A 32 7.67 -7.75 -1.82
CA TYR A 32 8.33 -7.45 -0.56
C TYR A 32 9.67 -8.18 -0.51
N SER A 33 10.71 -7.46 -0.11
CA SER A 33 12.08 -7.97 -0.04
C SER A 33 12.83 -7.38 1.15
N ILE A 34 13.91 -8.07 1.55
CA ILE A 34 14.81 -7.63 2.61
C ILE A 34 16.23 -7.63 2.03
N HIS A 35 16.93 -6.51 2.16
CA HIS A 35 18.27 -6.29 1.64
C HIS A 35 19.27 -5.99 2.76
N LYS A 36 20.55 -6.29 2.54
CA LYS A 36 21.65 -5.94 3.45
C LYS A 36 22.28 -4.61 3.07
N ASP A 37 22.66 -3.82 4.08
CA ASP A 37 23.52 -2.63 3.99
C ASP A 37 23.00 -1.45 3.12
N SER A 38 22.04 -1.68 2.23
CA SER A 38 21.32 -0.64 1.46
C SER A 38 19.98 -1.16 0.92
N PRO A 39 19.03 -0.28 0.52
CA PRO A 39 17.75 -0.68 -0.08
C PRO A 39 17.88 -1.50 -1.37
N HIS A 40 18.98 -1.36 -2.10
CA HIS A 40 19.26 -2.10 -3.33
C HIS A 40 20.41 -3.10 -3.16
N GLY A 41 20.74 -3.46 -1.91
CA GLY A 41 21.83 -4.37 -1.58
C GLY A 41 21.53 -5.82 -1.94
N ALA A 42 22.36 -6.74 -1.46
CA ALA A 42 22.10 -8.17 -1.64
C ALA A 42 20.88 -8.61 -0.83
N LEU A 43 20.04 -9.48 -1.41
CA LEU A 43 18.91 -10.07 -0.69
C LEU A 43 19.38 -10.82 0.56
N ALA A 44 18.79 -10.47 1.70
CA ALA A 44 19.07 -11.06 2.99
C ALA A 44 18.37 -12.42 3.12
N LYS A 45 19.11 -13.50 2.92
CA LYS A 45 18.65 -14.87 3.25
C LYS A 45 18.80 -15.20 4.73
N PHE A 46 19.80 -14.59 5.37
CA PHE A 46 20.15 -14.77 6.78
C PHE A 46 20.69 -13.46 7.33
N ALA A 47 20.37 -13.17 8.58
CA ALA A 47 20.87 -12.01 9.32
C ALA A 47 21.25 -12.43 10.74
N LYS A 48 22.23 -11.76 11.31
CA LYS A 48 22.54 -11.83 12.75
C LYS A 48 21.84 -10.68 13.46
N VAL A 49 21.51 -10.87 14.73
CA VAL A 49 20.95 -9.79 15.55
C VAL A 49 21.91 -8.60 15.53
N GLY A 50 21.37 -7.42 15.23
CA GLY A 50 22.12 -6.16 15.06
C GLY A 50 22.62 -5.88 13.65
N ASP A 51 22.50 -6.81 12.69
CA ASP A 51 22.77 -6.51 11.27
C ASP A 51 21.81 -5.41 10.77
N THR A 52 22.29 -4.47 9.96
CA THR A 52 21.44 -3.48 9.30
C THR A 52 20.71 -4.11 8.11
N LEU A 53 19.39 -4.06 8.14
CA LEU A 53 18.51 -4.57 7.09
C LEU A 53 17.66 -3.45 6.50
N TYR A 54 17.35 -3.58 5.22
CA TYR A 54 16.44 -2.70 4.50
C TYR A 54 15.25 -3.52 4.02
N HIS A 55 14.08 -3.24 4.58
CA HIS A 55 12.82 -3.79 4.13
C HIS A 55 12.29 -2.92 2.99
N VAL A 56 11.95 -3.53 1.86
CA VAL A 56 11.52 -2.81 0.66
C VAL A 56 10.24 -3.43 0.14
N TRP A 57 9.19 -2.62 0.05
CA TRP A 57 7.94 -2.94 -0.64
C TRP A 57 7.87 -2.14 -1.93
N GLU A 58 7.52 -2.80 -3.04
CA GLU A 58 7.40 -2.18 -4.36
C GLU A 58 6.07 -2.60 -5.01
N CYS A 59 5.25 -1.62 -5.37
CA CYS A 59 4.01 -1.79 -6.14
C CYS A 59 4.04 -0.87 -7.37
N PRO A 60 4.87 -1.16 -8.39
CA PRO A 60 5.04 -0.28 -9.54
C PRO A 60 3.71 -0.06 -10.28
N SER A 61 3.29 1.20 -10.36
CA SER A 61 2.02 1.58 -10.99
C SER A 61 1.98 3.04 -11.40
N ALA A 62 1.43 3.31 -12.59
CA ALA A 62 1.10 4.65 -13.04
C ALA A 62 -0.23 5.17 -12.47
N LEU A 63 -1.08 4.27 -11.96
CA LEU A 63 -2.45 4.58 -11.54
C LEU A 63 -2.62 4.55 -10.02
N TYR A 64 -1.74 3.84 -9.31
CA TYR A 64 -1.87 3.62 -7.87
C TYR A 64 -0.64 4.11 -7.13
N SER A 65 -0.89 4.71 -5.97
CA SER A 65 0.05 4.88 -4.88
C SER A 65 -0.25 3.84 -3.80
N MET A 66 0.69 3.59 -2.90
CA MET A 66 0.53 2.62 -1.82
C MET A 66 0.85 3.22 -0.45
N LEU A 67 0.14 2.73 0.56
CA LEU A 67 0.43 2.91 1.98
C LEU A 67 0.80 1.54 2.55
N LEU A 68 1.93 1.46 3.27
CA LEU A 68 2.23 0.32 4.12
C LEU A 68 1.28 0.37 5.32
N HIS A 69 0.17 -0.38 5.25
CA HIS A 69 -0.97 -0.17 6.15
C HIS A 69 -0.77 -0.79 7.52
N SER A 70 -0.26 -2.01 7.63
CA SER A 70 -0.01 -2.65 8.93
C SER A 70 0.97 -3.81 8.75
N CYS A 71 1.79 -4.09 9.76
CA CYS A 71 2.79 -5.15 9.72
C CYS A 71 2.97 -5.84 11.08
N ASP A 72 3.03 -7.16 11.05
CA ASP A 72 3.36 -8.01 12.20
C ASP A 72 4.63 -8.82 11.95
N ALA A 73 5.54 -8.79 12.92
CA ALA A 73 6.63 -9.74 13.03
C ALA A 73 6.16 -10.97 13.83
N THR A 74 6.34 -12.17 13.29
CA THR A 74 5.90 -13.41 13.95
C THR A 74 6.98 -14.49 13.97
N ASP A 75 6.99 -15.27 15.05
CA ASP A 75 7.84 -16.45 15.18
C ASP A 75 7.26 -17.71 14.50
N GLY A 76 6.09 -17.60 13.86
CA GLY A 76 5.39 -18.71 13.21
C GLY A 76 4.73 -19.72 14.14
N SER A 77 4.87 -19.55 15.47
CA SER A 77 4.25 -20.41 16.50
C SER A 77 3.11 -19.73 17.26
N GLY A 78 2.67 -18.56 16.78
CA GLY A 78 1.56 -17.80 17.33
C GLY A 78 1.98 -16.57 18.14
N THR A 79 3.29 -16.37 18.36
CA THR A 79 3.78 -15.10 18.93
C THR A 79 3.88 -14.07 17.82
N THR A 80 3.27 -12.90 18.03
CA THR A 80 3.24 -11.78 17.07
C THR A 80 3.58 -10.49 17.78
N GLN A 81 4.32 -9.62 17.11
CA GLN A 81 4.61 -8.25 17.52
C GLN A 81 4.24 -7.33 16.36
N MET A 82 3.27 -6.46 16.56
CA MET A 82 2.94 -5.41 15.60
C MET A 82 4.12 -4.43 15.55
N VAL A 83 4.63 -4.19 14.35
CA VAL A 83 5.74 -3.24 14.08
C VAL A 83 5.28 -2.02 13.27
N VAL A 84 4.14 -2.14 12.57
CA VAL A 84 3.45 -1.03 11.91
C VAL A 84 1.95 -1.14 12.21
N ASP A 85 1.34 -0.07 12.73
CA ASP A 85 -0.11 0.01 13.01
C ASP A 85 -0.92 0.28 11.73
N GLU A 86 -2.25 0.21 11.83
CA GLU A 86 -3.22 0.41 10.72
C GLU A 86 -3.17 1.81 10.05
N HIS A 87 -2.44 2.75 10.62
CA HIS A 87 -2.23 4.07 10.03
C HIS A 87 -0.91 4.15 9.26
N GLY A 88 -0.17 3.03 9.16
CA GLY A 88 1.14 2.98 8.55
C GLY A 88 2.23 3.62 9.39
N CYS A 89 1.99 3.79 10.70
CA CYS A 89 2.95 4.32 11.64
C CYS A 89 3.70 3.20 12.34
N SER A 90 4.99 3.41 12.61
CA SER A 90 5.76 2.48 13.42
C SER A 90 5.23 2.46 14.85
N THR A 91 5.00 1.26 15.38
CA THR A 91 4.61 1.03 16.78
C THR A 91 5.81 0.89 17.70
N ASP A 92 6.98 0.57 17.15
CA ASP A 92 8.23 0.43 17.88
C ASP A 92 9.38 1.03 17.05
N PHE A 93 9.75 2.26 17.39
CA PHE A 93 10.82 2.99 16.72
C PHE A 93 12.21 2.37 16.90
N TRP A 94 12.42 1.43 17.84
CA TRP A 94 13.69 0.72 17.95
C TRP A 94 13.80 -0.41 16.93
N LEU A 95 12.68 -1.06 16.62
CA LEU A 95 12.63 -2.13 15.64
C LEU A 95 12.47 -1.56 14.23
N PHE A 96 11.53 -0.63 14.04
CA PHE A 96 11.16 -0.01 12.75
C PHE A 96 11.21 1.53 12.87
N PRO A 97 12.40 2.16 12.89
CA PRO A 97 12.54 3.59 13.19
C PRO A 97 11.94 4.54 12.14
N GLN A 98 12.15 4.28 10.85
CA GLN A 98 11.81 5.23 9.79
C GLN A 98 11.18 4.50 8.60
N ILE A 99 9.91 4.81 8.32
CA ILE A 99 9.21 4.39 7.10
C ILE A 99 9.32 5.52 6.09
N THR A 100 9.96 5.24 4.95
CA THR A 100 10.23 6.23 3.91
C THR A 100 9.57 5.81 2.60
N TYR A 101 9.04 6.78 1.89
CA TYR A 101 8.38 6.57 0.59
C TYR A 101 9.22 7.23 -0.50
N ASN A 102 9.20 6.67 -1.71
CA ASN A 102 9.68 7.40 -2.88
C ASN A 102 8.66 8.47 -3.31
N ASP A 103 9.08 9.38 -4.19
CA ASP A 103 8.26 10.51 -4.63
C ASP A 103 6.89 10.09 -5.23
N ASP A 104 6.87 8.95 -5.93
CA ASP A 104 5.66 8.43 -6.58
C ASP A 104 4.75 7.60 -5.64
N LEU A 105 5.17 7.40 -4.39
CA LEU A 105 4.49 6.57 -3.37
C LEU A 105 4.24 5.13 -3.85
N THR A 106 5.12 4.59 -4.67
CA THR A 106 5.07 3.21 -5.19
C THR A 106 6.10 2.29 -4.55
N VAL A 107 7.03 2.86 -3.79
CA VAL A 107 8.09 2.15 -3.07
C VAL A 107 8.12 2.64 -1.62
N VAL A 108 8.17 1.69 -0.68
CA VAL A 108 8.33 1.94 0.76
C VAL A 108 9.58 1.25 1.23
N MET A 109 10.39 1.96 2.01
CA MET A 109 11.64 1.46 2.57
C MET A 109 11.69 1.69 4.07
N VAL A 110 12.16 0.68 4.81
CA VAL A 110 12.47 0.79 6.24
C VAL A 110 13.87 0.28 6.48
N GLU A 111 14.72 1.12 7.06
CA GLU A 111 15.98 0.68 7.67
C GLU A 111 15.69 0.18 9.08
N SER A 112 16.08 -1.06 9.38
CA SER A 112 15.89 -1.70 10.67
C SER A 112 17.17 -2.42 11.11
N GLN A 113 17.27 -2.68 12.41
CA GLN A 113 18.24 -3.64 12.92
C GLN A 113 17.58 -5.01 13.00
N ALA A 114 18.27 -6.03 12.51
CA ALA A 114 17.83 -7.41 12.63
C ALA A 114 17.62 -7.76 14.11
N PHE A 115 16.41 -8.25 14.42
CA PHE A 115 16.03 -8.70 15.75
C PHE A 115 15.43 -10.10 15.67
N ASN A 116 15.19 -10.70 16.83
CA ASN A 116 14.61 -12.04 16.90
C ASN A 116 13.81 -12.23 18.19
N PHE A 117 12.89 -13.19 18.16
CA PHE A 117 12.22 -13.67 19.35
C PHE A 117 13.15 -14.62 20.13
N PRO A 118 13.13 -14.61 21.47
CA PRO A 118 13.92 -15.54 22.29
C PRO A 118 13.66 -17.00 21.90
N ASP A 119 14.73 -17.79 21.82
CA ASP A 119 14.68 -19.22 21.49
C ASP A 119 14.08 -19.58 20.12
N LYS A 120 13.95 -18.60 19.22
CA LYS A 120 13.48 -18.82 17.83
C LYS A 120 14.64 -18.71 16.85
N SER A 121 14.56 -19.41 15.73
CA SER A 121 15.59 -19.40 14.67
C SER A 121 15.10 -18.80 13.36
N SER A 122 13.82 -18.47 13.27
CA SER A 122 13.18 -17.88 12.10
C SER A 122 12.08 -16.92 12.53
N MET A 123 11.90 -15.86 11.76
CA MET A 123 10.85 -14.87 11.93
C MET A 123 10.28 -14.51 10.55
N THR A 124 8.99 -14.18 10.50
CA THR A 124 8.30 -13.74 9.27
C THR A 124 7.67 -12.38 9.51
N PHE A 125 7.70 -11.53 8.49
CA PHE A 125 6.98 -10.26 8.49
C PHE A 125 5.76 -10.39 7.59
N ASN A 126 4.58 -10.15 8.14
CA ASN A 126 3.32 -10.16 7.40
C ASN A 126 2.80 -8.72 7.34
N CYS A 127 2.69 -8.17 6.14
CA CYS A 127 2.27 -6.80 5.95
C CYS A 127 1.05 -6.69 5.04
N GLN A 128 0.18 -5.75 5.35
CA GLN A 128 -0.92 -5.32 4.51
C GLN A 128 -0.54 -4.01 3.83
N ILE A 129 -0.91 -3.89 2.55
CA ILE A 129 -0.70 -2.70 1.75
C ILE A 129 -2.08 -2.20 1.32
N LYS A 130 -2.30 -0.89 1.46
CA LYS A 130 -3.48 -0.22 0.94
C LYS A 130 -3.11 0.54 -0.31
N LEU A 131 -3.87 0.33 -1.38
CA LEU A 131 -3.69 1.06 -2.64
C LEU A 131 -4.65 2.24 -2.71
N CYS A 132 -4.16 3.36 -3.21
CA CYS A 132 -4.92 4.58 -3.47
C CYS A 132 -4.79 4.92 -4.96
N PHE A 133 -5.89 5.29 -5.60
CA PHE A 133 -5.85 5.71 -6.99
C PHE A 133 -5.27 7.13 -7.08
N LYS A 134 -4.21 7.35 -7.86
CA LYS A 134 -3.48 8.62 -7.93
C LYS A 134 -4.33 9.82 -8.39
N HIS A 135 -5.43 9.56 -9.09
CA HIS A 135 -6.36 10.62 -9.47
C HIS A 135 -7.21 11.10 -8.29
N ASP A 136 -7.38 10.25 -7.27
CA ASP A 136 -8.00 10.60 -6.02
C ASP A 136 -6.96 11.25 -5.08
N ASP A 137 -7.44 11.94 -4.05
CA ASP A 137 -6.57 12.56 -3.06
C ASP A 137 -5.95 11.48 -2.14
N CYS A 138 -4.68 11.14 -2.39
CA CYS A 138 -3.90 10.20 -1.58
C CYS A 138 -3.17 10.86 -0.40
N SER A 139 -3.61 12.05 0.04
CA SER A 139 -2.98 12.81 1.13
C SER A 139 -2.84 12.07 2.47
N GLU A 140 -3.53 10.94 2.66
CA GLU A 140 -3.43 10.13 3.88
C GLU A 140 -2.26 9.15 3.89
N ILE A 141 -1.51 9.00 2.78
CA ILE A 141 -0.43 8.01 2.68
C ILE A 141 0.83 8.43 3.46
N THR A 142 1.09 9.74 3.60
CA THR A 142 2.33 10.27 4.19
C THR A 142 2.09 11.24 5.34
N LYS A 143 1.03 11.04 6.13
CA LYS A 143 0.73 11.89 7.30
C LYS A 143 1.44 11.44 8.56
#